data_AF-A0A0D7CQM4-F1
#
_entry.id   AF-A0A0D7CQM4-F1
#
_cell.length_a   1.000
_cell.length_b   1.000
_cell.length_c   1.000
_cell.angle_alpha   90.00
_cell.angle_beta   90.00
_cell.angle_gamma   90.00
#
_symmetry.space_group_name_H-M   'P 1'
#
loop_
_entity.id
_entity.type
_entity.pdbx_description
1 polymer ?
#
loop_
_entity_poly.entity_id
_entity_poly.type
_entity_poly.pdbx_seq_one_letter_code
_entity_poly.pdbx_strand_id
1 'polypeptide(L)'
;MPTPVTDEAPRILSLWQGSWAAALATGVLVWGLIIWSVIFHRRSRTKVEVPTQTRYNMPIEALYTIVPFIIIAVLFYFTARDESYVLKTSKKPDHVINVVGFQWSWAFNYLENVDGNNKTTGINSPELSAIPDKWKKSAPAGAEGVYDTGNPATKNPQTGNPGPTLWLPKGETVQFVLTSRDVIHSFWVIPFLMKQDVIPGHTNVFEVTPNKEGTFMGKCAELCGVDHSRMLFNVKVVSPAKYREHLKDLAKKGQTGYLPSGIKQTDHARNAETKNT
;
A
#
# COMPACT_ATOMS: atom_id res chain seq x y z
N MET A 1 -10.75 -2.72 -11.64
CA MET A 1 -9.39 -2.62 -11.06
C MET A 1 -8.42 -2.18 -12.16
N PRO A 2 -7.43 -1.34 -11.87
CA PRO A 2 -6.36 -1.02 -12.82
C PRO A 2 -5.58 -2.28 -13.19
N THR A 3 -4.93 -2.29 -14.36
CA THR A 3 -4.08 -3.41 -14.77
C THR A 3 -2.87 -3.52 -13.82
N PRO A 4 -2.59 -4.72 -13.25
CA PRO A 4 -1.40 -4.98 -12.44
C PRO A 4 -0.10 -4.62 -13.17
N VAL A 5 0.87 -4.05 -12.45
CA VAL A 5 2.20 -3.69 -13.01
C VAL A 5 3.37 -4.14 -12.13
N THR A 6 3.09 -5.02 -11.16
CA THR A 6 4.10 -5.71 -10.35
C THR A 6 3.83 -7.21 -10.35
N ASP A 7 4.76 -8.02 -9.88
CA ASP A 7 4.60 -9.47 -9.79
C ASP A 7 3.61 -9.91 -8.69
N GLU A 8 3.41 -9.07 -7.67
CA GLU A 8 2.53 -9.32 -6.53
C GLU A 8 1.06 -8.99 -6.85
N ALA A 9 0.84 -7.92 -7.63
CA ALA A 9 -0.49 -7.38 -7.90
C ALA A 9 -1.49 -8.36 -8.57
N PRO A 10 -1.11 -9.28 -9.50
CA PRO A 10 -2.04 -10.25 -10.06
C PRO A 10 -2.69 -11.17 -9.03
N ARG A 11 -1.99 -11.50 -7.93
CA ARG A 11 -2.53 -12.31 -6.84
C ARG A 11 -3.62 -11.55 -6.08
N ILE A 12 -3.41 -10.27 -5.82
CA ILE A 12 -4.43 -9.41 -5.20
C ILE A 12 -5.66 -9.30 -6.11
N LEU A 13 -5.45 -9.14 -7.41
CA LEU A 13 -6.53 -9.05 -8.38
C LEU A 13 -7.36 -10.35 -8.45
N SER A 14 -6.72 -11.52 -8.48
CA SER A 14 -7.43 -12.80 -8.55
C SER A 14 -8.22 -13.10 -7.27
N LEU A 15 -7.68 -12.77 -6.10
CA LEU A 15 -8.41 -12.86 -4.82
C LEU A 15 -9.64 -11.94 -4.82
N TRP A 16 -9.49 -10.70 -5.30
CA TRP A 16 -10.60 -9.75 -5.42
C TRP A 16 -11.69 -10.27 -6.38
N GLN A 17 -11.31 -10.81 -7.55
CA GLN A 17 -12.24 -11.38 -8.52
C GLN A 17 -12.99 -12.58 -7.94
N GLY A 18 -12.29 -13.50 -7.27
CA GLY A 18 -12.91 -14.65 -6.60
C GLY A 18 -13.87 -14.24 -5.49
N SER A 19 -13.49 -13.24 -4.68
CA SER A 19 -14.34 -12.68 -3.62
C SER A 19 -15.62 -12.05 -4.18
N TRP A 20 -15.51 -11.28 -5.27
CA TRP A 20 -16.67 -10.71 -5.95
C TRP A 20 -17.57 -11.75 -6.60
N ALA A 21 -17.01 -12.81 -7.17
CA ALA A 21 -17.80 -13.91 -7.70
C ALA A 21 -18.63 -14.60 -6.59
N ALA A 22 -18.01 -14.88 -5.44
CA ALA A 22 -18.70 -15.45 -4.28
C ALA A 22 -19.77 -14.50 -3.71
N ALA A 23 -19.47 -13.20 -3.61
CA ALA A 23 -20.42 -12.19 -3.18
C ALA A 23 -21.60 -12.06 -4.15
N LEU A 24 -21.35 -12.08 -5.46
CA LEU A 24 -22.39 -11.99 -6.48
C LEU A 24 -23.27 -13.24 -6.49
N ALA A 25 -22.71 -14.44 -6.35
CA ALA A 25 -23.48 -15.68 -6.24
C ALA A 25 -24.42 -15.65 -5.02
N THR A 26 -23.91 -15.19 -3.88
CA THR A 26 -24.71 -15.00 -2.66
C THR A 26 -25.79 -13.92 -2.86
N GLY A 27 -25.43 -12.81 -3.48
CA GLY A 27 -26.34 -11.70 -3.78
C GLY A 27 -27.48 -12.12 -4.69
N VAL A 28 -27.19 -12.83 -5.78
CA VAL A 28 -28.20 -13.36 -6.72
C VAL A 28 -29.15 -14.34 -6.03
N LEU A 29 -28.63 -15.21 -5.15
CA LEU A 29 -29.48 -16.12 -4.36
C LEU A 29 -30.44 -15.33 -3.46
N VAL A 30 -29.93 -14.37 -2.68
CA VAL A 30 -30.73 -13.58 -1.75
C VAL A 30 -31.76 -12.72 -2.50
N TRP A 31 -31.35 -12.04 -3.58
CA TRP A 31 -32.26 -11.26 -4.42
C TRP A 31 -33.32 -12.15 -5.06
N GLY A 32 -32.95 -13.33 -5.54
CA GLY A 32 -33.89 -14.32 -6.07
C GLY A 32 -34.94 -14.73 -5.04
N LEU A 33 -34.54 -15.03 -3.80
CA LEU A 33 -35.45 -15.38 -2.71
C LEU A 33 -36.39 -14.21 -2.33
N ILE A 34 -35.86 -12.98 -2.27
CA ILE A 34 -36.66 -11.78 -1.99
C ILE A 34 -37.69 -11.57 -3.11
N ILE A 35 -37.26 -11.58 -4.37
CA ILE A 35 -38.15 -11.39 -5.52
C ILE A 35 -39.20 -12.50 -5.57
N TRP A 36 -38.80 -13.75 -5.32
CA TRP A 36 -39.72 -14.88 -5.22
C TRP A 36 -40.78 -14.65 -4.15
N SER A 37 -40.38 -14.24 -2.94
CA SER A 37 -41.32 -13.94 -1.85
C SER A 37 -42.27 -12.78 -2.21
N VAL A 38 -41.76 -11.72 -2.86
CA VAL A 38 -42.58 -10.57 -3.27
C VAL A 38 -43.59 -10.95 -4.37
N ILE A 39 -43.25 -11.86 -5.27
CA ILE A 39 -44.15 -12.27 -6.36
C ILE A 39 -45.18 -13.31 -5.90
N PHE A 40 -44.71 -14.36 -5.21
CA PHE A 40 -45.54 -15.53 -4.90
C PHE A 40 -46.20 -15.50 -3.53
N HIS A 41 -45.69 -14.69 -2.59
CA HIS A 41 -46.21 -14.64 -1.21
C HIS A 41 -46.78 -13.26 -0.84
N ARG A 42 -46.97 -12.37 -1.82
CA ARG A 42 -47.75 -11.13 -1.58
C ARG A 42 -49.23 -11.44 -1.38
N ARG A 43 -49.89 -10.60 -0.58
CA ARG A 43 -51.34 -10.65 -0.40
C ARG A 43 -52.07 -10.38 -1.71
N SER A 44 -53.00 -11.27 -2.07
CA SER A 44 -53.95 -11.04 -3.17
C SER A 44 -55.00 -10.00 -2.76
N ARG A 45 -55.46 -9.17 -3.71
CA ARG A 45 -56.47 -8.12 -3.46
C ARG A 45 -57.85 -8.69 -3.10
N THR A 46 -58.10 -9.96 -3.43
CA THR A 46 -59.43 -10.57 -3.36
C THR A 46 -59.59 -11.66 -2.30
N LYS A 47 -58.49 -12.12 -1.68
CA LYS A 47 -58.52 -13.19 -0.67
C LYS A 47 -58.09 -12.66 0.69
N VAL A 48 -58.86 -13.01 1.72
CA VAL A 48 -58.55 -12.75 3.14
C VAL A 48 -58.27 -14.11 3.78
N GLU A 49 -57.11 -14.67 3.46
CA GLU A 49 -56.60 -15.92 4.04
C GLU A 49 -55.37 -15.59 4.90
N VAL A 50 -55.27 -16.19 6.08
CA VAL A 50 -54.12 -16.03 7.00
C VAL A 50 -53.03 -17.03 6.59
N PRO A 51 -51.75 -16.63 6.50
CA PRO A 51 -50.68 -17.54 6.11
C PRO A 51 -50.43 -18.64 7.14
N THR A 52 -49.94 -19.79 6.67
CA THR A 52 -49.57 -20.92 7.53
C THR A 52 -48.51 -20.50 8.56
N GLN A 53 -48.76 -20.79 9.83
CA GLN A 53 -47.84 -20.46 10.92
C GLN A 53 -46.88 -21.63 11.14
N THR A 54 -45.64 -21.50 10.68
CA THR A 54 -44.55 -22.44 10.99
C THR A 54 -43.59 -21.76 11.97
N ARG A 55 -43.15 -22.48 13.01
CA ARG A 55 -42.33 -21.89 14.10
C ARG A 55 -40.82 -22.08 13.94
N TYR A 56 -40.38 -23.25 13.48
CA TYR A 56 -38.95 -23.55 13.29
C TYR A 56 -38.75 -24.68 12.28
N ASN A 57 -37.58 -24.72 11.67
CA ASN A 57 -37.17 -25.81 10.76
C ASN A 57 -35.67 -26.09 10.95
N MET A 58 -35.36 -26.93 11.94
CA MET A 58 -33.97 -27.22 12.33
C MET A 58 -33.04 -27.56 11.16
N PRO A 59 -33.43 -28.40 10.16
CA PRO A 59 -32.61 -28.62 8.97
C PRO A 59 -32.26 -27.35 8.18
N ILE A 60 -33.22 -26.45 7.94
CA ILE A 60 -32.97 -25.19 7.22
C ILE A 60 -32.11 -24.24 8.06
N GLU A 61 -32.36 -24.21 9.38
CA GLU A 61 -31.59 -23.39 10.31
C GLU A 61 -30.12 -23.81 10.38
N ALA A 62 -29.86 -25.11 10.40
CA ALA A 62 -28.51 -25.65 10.28
C ALA A 62 -27.86 -25.26 8.94
N LEU A 63 -28.61 -25.35 7.83
CA LEU A 63 -28.10 -25.03 6.49
C LEU A 63 -27.61 -23.58 6.39
N TYR A 64 -28.45 -22.59 6.72
CA TYR A 64 -28.06 -21.18 6.61
C TYR A 64 -27.05 -20.73 7.67
N THR A 65 -26.76 -21.55 8.68
CA THR A 65 -25.73 -21.28 9.68
C THR A 65 -24.37 -21.83 9.22
N ILE A 66 -24.35 -23.10 8.79
CA ILE A 66 -23.13 -23.80 8.39
C ILE A 66 -22.59 -23.27 7.06
N VAL A 67 -23.46 -23.00 6.08
CA VAL A 67 -23.02 -22.58 4.74
C VAL A 67 -22.26 -21.25 4.77
N PRO A 68 -22.75 -20.16 5.38
CA PRO A 68 -21.99 -18.90 5.49
C PRO A 68 -20.68 -19.07 6.26
N PHE A 69 -20.67 -19.91 7.31
CA PHE A 69 -19.44 -20.21 8.04
C PHE A 69 -18.37 -20.82 7.13
N ILE A 70 -18.73 -21.81 6.31
CA ILE A 70 -17.80 -22.43 5.34
C ILE A 70 -17.33 -21.40 4.31
N ILE A 71 -18.23 -20.55 3.78
CA ILE A 71 -17.86 -19.51 2.82
C ILE A 71 -16.81 -18.56 3.41
N ILE A 72 -17.02 -18.12 4.66
CA ILE A 72 -16.08 -17.24 5.37
C ILE A 72 -14.76 -17.95 5.64
N ALA A 73 -14.79 -19.22 6.07
CA ALA A 73 -13.56 -19.99 6.36
C ALA A 73 -12.69 -20.15 5.10
N VAL A 74 -13.30 -20.44 3.95
CA VAL A 74 -12.60 -20.54 2.67
C VAL A 74 -12.02 -19.20 2.24
N LEU A 75 -12.81 -18.12 2.34
CA LEU A 75 -12.34 -16.76 2.04
C LEU A 75 -11.14 -16.40 2.92
N PHE A 76 -11.25 -16.62 4.23
CA PHE A 76 -10.21 -16.33 5.21
C PHE A 76 -8.90 -17.09 4.90
N TYR A 77 -8.99 -18.38 4.55
CA TYR A 77 -7.81 -19.17 4.17
C TYR A 77 -7.06 -18.55 2.98
N PHE A 78 -7.79 -18.17 1.92
CA PHE A 78 -7.18 -17.54 0.75
C PHE A 78 -6.62 -16.16 1.07
N THR A 79 -7.32 -15.36 1.87
CA THR A 79 -6.85 -14.05 2.35
C THR A 79 -5.54 -14.20 3.12
N ALA A 80 -5.48 -15.04 4.15
CA ALA A 80 -4.30 -15.19 4.98
C ALA A 80 -3.07 -15.69 4.18
N ARG A 81 -3.29 -16.63 3.24
CA ARG A 81 -2.26 -17.13 2.34
C ARG A 81 -1.69 -16.01 1.45
N ASP A 82 -2.56 -15.24 0.82
CA ASP A 82 -2.14 -14.23 -0.17
C ASP A 82 -1.59 -12.97 0.53
N GLU A 83 -2.11 -12.60 1.70
CA GLU A 83 -1.55 -11.54 2.56
C GLU A 83 -0.13 -11.89 3.00
N SER A 84 0.10 -13.11 3.50
CA SER A 84 1.42 -13.56 3.94
C SER A 84 2.45 -13.55 2.80
N TYR A 85 2.00 -13.77 1.56
CA TYR A 85 2.85 -13.67 0.39
C TYR A 85 3.23 -12.20 0.08
N VAL A 86 2.24 -11.30 0.06
CA VAL A 86 2.43 -9.88 -0.29
C VAL A 86 3.22 -9.12 0.78
N LEU A 87 3.08 -9.47 2.05
CA LEU A 87 3.82 -8.85 3.15
C LEU A 87 5.23 -9.44 3.37
N LYS A 88 5.61 -10.46 2.61
CA LYS A 88 6.92 -11.08 2.74
C LYS A 88 8.01 -10.16 2.20
N THR A 89 8.97 -9.82 3.05
CA THR A 89 10.17 -9.04 2.67
C THR A 89 11.40 -9.94 2.54
N SER A 90 12.24 -9.69 1.55
CA SER A 90 13.54 -10.31 1.37
C SER A 90 14.60 -9.69 2.31
N LYS A 91 15.64 -10.46 2.63
CA LYS A 91 16.77 -9.96 3.44
C LYS A 91 17.70 -9.06 2.64
N LYS A 92 17.75 -9.26 1.32
CA LYS A 92 18.62 -8.59 0.36
C LYS A 92 17.80 -8.24 -0.88
N PRO A 93 16.94 -7.21 -0.81
CA PRO A 93 16.28 -6.68 -2.00
C PRO A 93 17.34 -6.08 -2.95
N ASP A 94 17.01 -5.90 -4.23
CA ASP A 94 17.91 -5.25 -5.19
C ASP A 94 18.05 -3.76 -4.87
N HIS A 95 16.96 -3.12 -4.44
CA HIS A 95 16.90 -1.69 -4.11
C HIS A 95 16.17 -1.44 -2.80
N VAL A 96 16.61 -0.42 -2.07
CA VAL A 96 15.91 0.08 -0.87
C VAL A 96 15.61 1.55 -1.06
N ILE A 97 14.33 1.91 -0.92
CA ILE A 97 13.88 3.30 -1.03
C ILE A 97 13.13 3.66 0.25
N ASN A 98 13.59 4.68 0.95
CA ASN A 98 12.83 5.27 2.03
C ASN A 98 11.83 6.29 1.47
N VAL A 99 10.55 6.01 1.68
CA VAL A 99 9.44 6.88 1.29
C VAL A 99 9.00 7.67 2.51
N VAL A 100 9.17 8.99 2.44
CA VAL A 100 8.87 9.91 3.53
C VAL A 100 7.59 10.67 3.23
N GLY A 101 6.57 10.47 4.05
CA GLY A 101 5.37 11.30 4.07
C GLY A 101 5.56 12.54 4.95
N PHE A 102 5.16 13.71 4.45
CA PHE A 102 5.13 14.96 5.23
C PHE A 102 4.04 15.90 4.72
N GLN A 103 3.61 16.88 5.50
CA GLN A 103 2.58 17.85 5.13
C GLN A 103 3.12 18.88 4.12
N TRP A 104 2.64 18.95 2.88
CA TRP A 104 1.79 17.97 2.17
C TRP A 104 2.48 17.52 0.88
N SER A 105 3.51 16.69 1.01
CA SER A 105 4.17 16.08 -0.13
C SER A 105 4.93 14.79 0.23
N TRP A 106 5.71 14.31 -0.71
CA TRP A 106 6.48 13.07 -0.61
C TRP A 106 7.96 13.36 -0.87
N ALA A 107 8.82 12.67 -0.14
CA ALA A 107 10.24 12.59 -0.45
C ALA A 107 10.63 11.12 -0.61
N PHE A 108 11.54 10.88 -1.56
CA PHE A 108 12.04 9.56 -1.90
C PHE A 108 13.55 9.57 -1.71
N ASN A 109 14.00 8.92 -0.65
CA ASN A 109 15.41 8.69 -0.35
C ASN A 109 15.81 7.37 -1.00
N TYR A 110 16.66 7.40 -2.01
CA TYR A 110 17.21 6.22 -2.66
C TYR A 110 18.47 5.79 -1.90
N LEU A 111 18.40 4.66 -1.19
CA LEU A 111 19.52 4.15 -0.38
C LEU A 111 20.44 3.33 -1.29
N GLU A 112 21.11 4.04 -2.19
CA GLU A 112 21.94 3.48 -3.24
C GLU A 112 23.37 3.99 -3.15
N ASN A 113 24.32 3.21 -3.65
CA ASN A 113 25.67 3.70 -3.86
C ASN A 113 25.71 4.49 -5.18
N VAL A 114 25.94 5.79 -5.07
CA VAL A 114 26.07 6.71 -6.21
C VAL A 114 27.40 7.43 -6.02
N ASP A 115 28.24 7.48 -7.05
CA ASP A 115 29.59 8.10 -7.05
C ASP A 115 29.54 9.64 -6.88
N GLY A 116 28.88 10.12 -5.83
CA GLY A 116 28.36 11.48 -5.74
C GLY A 116 29.07 12.35 -4.71
N ASN A 117 29.43 11.83 -3.52
CA ASN A 117 30.16 12.61 -2.53
C ASN A 117 30.63 11.75 -1.34
N ASN A 118 31.94 11.50 -1.23
CA ASN A 118 32.63 10.85 -0.09
C ASN A 118 32.48 11.59 1.27
N LYS A 119 31.54 12.55 1.40
CA LYS A 119 31.30 13.39 2.58
C LYS A 119 30.05 13.01 3.38
N THR A 120 29.25 12.04 2.92
CA THR A 120 28.07 11.58 3.65
C THR A 120 28.44 10.42 4.59
N THR A 121 27.78 10.34 5.75
CA THR A 121 27.95 9.23 6.72
C THR A 121 27.29 7.91 6.25
N GLY A 122 26.97 7.80 4.96
CA GLY A 122 26.26 6.69 4.35
C GLY A 122 24.96 6.35 5.08
N ILE A 123 24.69 5.06 5.21
CA ILE A 123 23.50 4.53 5.91
C ILE A 123 23.37 4.96 7.39
N ASN A 124 24.46 5.45 8.01
CA ASN A 124 24.48 5.91 9.40
C ASN A 124 24.13 7.41 9.56
N SER A 125 23.64 8.03 8.49
CA SER A 125 23.17 9.41 8.48
C SER A 125 22.11 9.68 9.57
N PRO A 126 22.22 10.80 10.33
CA PRO A 126 21.20 11.24 11.29
C PRO A 126 19.81 11.43 10.65
N GLU A 127 19.78 11.76 9.36
CA GLU A 127 18.58 11.93 8.56
C GLU A 127 17.80 10.61 8.45
N LEU A 128 18.46 9.46 8.49
CA LEU A 128 17.82 8.13 8.50
C LEU A 128 17.49 7.60 9.91
N SER A 129 17.57 8.44 10.94
CA SER A 129 17.36 8.02 12.34
C SER A 129 15.97 7.46 12.65
N ALA A 130 14.96 7.71 11.82
CA ALA A 130 13.63 7.13 11.97
C ALA A 130 13.54 5.68 11.49
N ILE A 131 14.50 5.21 10.71
CA ILE A 131 14.52 3.86 10.17
C ILE A 131 15.24 2.91 11.15
N PRO A 132 14.58 1.84 11.62
CA PRO A 132 15.22 0.79 12.41
C PRO A 132 16.44 0.17 11.72
N ASP A 133 17.47 -0.17 12.51
CA ASP A 133 18.74 -0.74 11.99
C ASP A 133 18.54 -1.99 11.14
N LYS A 134 17.52 -2.81 11.43
CA LYS A 134 17.21 -4.00 10.62
C LYS A 134 16.93 -3.68 9.15
N TRP A 135 16.28 -2.55 8.88
CA TRP A 135 15.90 -2.14 7.52
C TRP A 135 17.02 -1.33 6.85
N LYS A 136 17.79 -0.56 7.63
CA LYS A 136 19.02 0.06 7.13
C LYS A 136 20.03 -0.98 6.61
N LYS A 137 20.13 -2.13 7.28
CA LYS A 137 21.00 -3.25 6.86
C LYS A 137 20.57 -3.93 5.56
N SER A 138 19.35 -3.70 5.08
CA SER A 138 18.90 -4.22 3.79
C SER A 138 19.49 -3.44 2.61
N ALA A 139 19.94 -2.20 2.84
CA ALA A 139 20.60 -1.39 1.83
C ALA A 139 22.10 -1.70 1.71
N PRO A 140 22.74 -1.37 0.58
CA PRO A 140 24.18 -1.52 0.40
C PRO A 140 24.99 -0.77 1.48
N ALA A 141 26.09 -1.37 1.96
CA ALA A 141 26.91 -0.78 3.03
C ALA A 141 27.53 0.60 2.68
N GLY A 142 27.73 0.87 1.38
CA GLY A 142 28.22 2.14 0.85
C GLY A 142 27.12 3.03 0.27
N ALA A 143 25.87 2.87 0.69
CA ALA A 143 24.78 3.72 0.23
C ALA A 143 24.98 5.17 0.74
N GLU A 144 25.58 6.02 -0.08
CA GLU A 144 25.68 7.47 0.14
C GLU A 144 24.33 8.17 -0.06
N GLY A 145 23.54 7.63 -0.98
CA GLY A 145 22.18 8.03 -1.25
C GLY A 145 22.03 9.28 -2.11
N VAL A 146 20.88 9.34 -2.76
CA VAL A 146 20.35 10.53 -3.41
C VAL A 146 18.88 10.63 -3.06
N TYR A 147 18.28 11.80 -3.24
CA TYR A 147 16.87 11.98 -2.96
C TYR A 147 16.13 12.73 -4.06
N ASP A 148 14.83 12.48 -4.18
CA ASP A 148 13.90 13.35 -4.89
C ASP A 148 12.78 13.81 -3.96
N THR A 149 12.32 15.04 -4.14
CA THR A 149 11.24 15.62 -3.33
C THR A 149 10.50 16.67 -4.13
N GLY A 150 9.26 16.90 -3.76
CA GLY A 150 8.43 17.91 -4.39
C GLY A 150 7.56 18.64 -3.38
N ASN A 151 6.70 19.49 -3.92
CA ASN A 151 5.58 20.09 -3.22
C ASN A 151 4.31 19.87 -4.06
N PRO A 152 3.10 20.20 -3.54
CA PRO A 152 1.86 20.09 -4.30
C PRO A 152 1.80 20.85 -5.64
N ALA A 153 2.69 21.81 -5.87
CA ALA A 153 2.77 22.57 -7.12
C ALA A 153 3.81 22.00 -8.10
N THR A 154 4.71 21.12 -7.67
CA THR A 154 5.64 20.39 -8.53
C THR A 154 4.84 19.65 -9.61
N LYS A 155 5.33 19.66 -10.85
CA LYS A 155 4.76 18.89 -11.96
C LYS A 155 5.83 18.06 -12.63
N ASN A 156 5.49 16.82 -12.95
CA ASN A 156 6.32 15.96 -13.77
C ASN A 156 6.52 16.60 -15.15
N PRO A 157 7.76 16.86 -15.60
CA PRO A 157 8.00 17.58 -16.86
C PRO A 157 7.53 16.84 -18.12
N GLN A 158 7.40 15.51 -18.07
CA GLN A 158 7.02 14.70 -19.24
C GLN A 158 5.51 14.55 -19.38
N THR A 159 4.78 14.53 -18.28
CA THR A 159 3.33 14.24 -18.26
C THR A 159 2.47 15.42 -17.80
N GLY A 160 3.08 16.42 -17.14
CA GLY A 160 2.37 17.51 -16.49
C GLY A 160 1.65 17.12 -15.19
N ASN A 161 1.72 15.85 -14.79
CA ASN A 161 1.08 15.34 -13.58
C ASN A 161 1.67 15.98 -12.32
N PRO A 162 0.86 16.31 -11.31
CA PRO A 162 1.32 16.94 -10.08
C PRO A 162 2.18 15.99 -9.22
N GLY A 163 3.04 16.59 -8.40
CA GLY A 163 3.86 15.92 -7.39
C GLY A 163 5.24 15.47 -7.87
N PRO A 164 6.10 15.02 -6.93
CA PRO A 164 7.42 14.46 -7.22
C PRO A 164 7.31 13.14 -7.99
N THR A 165 8.44 12.64 -8.50
CA THR A 165 8.46 11.37 -9.27
C THR A 165 9.37 10.35 -8.61
N LEU A 166 8.79 9.27 -8.12
CA LEU A 166 9.51 8.07 -7.72
C LEU A 166 9.93 7.28 -8.97
N TRP A 167 11.21 6.95 -9.09
CA TRP A 167 11.71 6.12 -10.19
C TRP A 167 12.00 4.71 -9.69
N LEU A 168 11.63 3.71 -10.48
CA LEU A 168 11.82 2.31 -10.13
C LEU A 168 12.41 1.54 -11.32
N PRO A 169 13.33 0.61 -11.08
CA PRO A 169 13.81 -0.30 -12.12
C PRO A 169 12.82 -1.43 -12.37
N LYS A 170 12.61 -1.76 -13.66
CA LYS A 170 11.80 -2.90 -14.08
C LYS A 170 12.54 -4.21 -13.81
N GLY A 171 11.84 -5.16 -13.19
CA GLY A 171 12.28 -6.53 -12.97
C GLY A 171 13.22 -6.71 -11.78
N GLU A 172 13.49 -5.64 -11.03
CA GLU A 172 14.34 -5.64 -9.84
C GLU A 172 13.45 -5.36 -8.61
N THR A 173 13.71 -6.07 -7.51
CA THR A 173 12.90 -5.99 -6.28
C THR A 173 13.21 -4.69 -5.55
N VAL A 174 12.17 -3.91 -5.22
CA VAL A 174 12.29 -2.67 -4.47
C VAL A 174 11.61 -2.81 -3.12
N GLN A 175 12.39 -2.65 -2.05
CA GLN A 175 11.89 -2.55 -0.68
C GLN A 175 11.57 -1.10 -0.34
N PHE A 176 10.31 -0.81 -0.04
CA PHE A 176 9.89 0.49 0.44
C PHE A 176 9.89 0.52 1.97
N VAL A 177 10.69 1.42 2.52
CA VAL A 177 10.74 1.71 3.95
C VAL A 177 9.94 2.98 4.21
N LEU A 178 8.79 2.87 4.84
CA LEU A 178 7.84 3.98 4.96
C LEU A 178 7.99 4.68 6.31
N THR A 179 8.17 5.98 6.29
CA THR A 179 8.31 6.81 7.49
C THR A 179 7.58 8.15 7.33
N SER A 180 7.07 8.71 8.43
CA SER A 180 6.43 10.02 8.42
C SER A 180 7.14 11.01 9.34
N ARG A 181 7.17 12.27 8.92
CA ARG A 181 7.72 13.39 9.70
C ARG A 181 6.70 14.05 10.62
N ASP A 182 5.41 13.85 10.39
CA ASP A 182 4.36 14.63 11.04
C ASP A 182 3.12 13.82 11.39
N VAL A 183 2.23 13.58 10.43
CA VAL A 183 0.92 12.93 10.60
C VAL A 183 0.88 11.60 9.84
N ILE A 184 -0.20 10.84 10.01
CA ILE A 184 -0.40 9.62 9.25
C ILE A 184 -0.70 9.99 7.79
N HIS A 185 -0.03 9.30 6.87
CA HIS A 185 -0.34 9.30 5.44
C HIS A 185 -0.54 7.83 5.00
N SER A 186 -0.85 7.58 3.73
CA SER A 186 -0.82 6.23 3.19
C SER A 186 -0.25 6.23 1.79
N PHE A 187 0.84 5.48 1.59
CA PHE A 187 1.53 5.40 0.31
C PHE A 187 0.80 4.40 -0.57
N TRP A 188 0.19 4.89 -1.65
CA TRP A 188 -0.56 4.05 -2.57
C TRP A 188 -0.20 4.32 -4.03
N VAL A 189 0.42 3.33 -4.66
CA VAL A 189 0.61 3.28 -6.11
C VAL A 189 -0.53 2.45 -6.69
N ILE A 190 -1.43 3.10 -7.42
CA ILE A 190 -2.71 2.52 -7.83
C ILE A 190 -2.56 1.15 -8.53
N PRO A 191 -1.71 0.98 -9.55
CA PRO A 191 -1.60 -0.30 -10.26
C PRO A 191 -0.76 -1.36 -9.53
N PHE A 192 -0.17 -1.06 -8.37
CA PHE A 192 0.46 -2.07 -7.51
C PHE A 192 -0.60 -2.84 -6.69
N LEU A 193 -1.83 -2.33 -6.63
CA LEU A 193 -2.95 -2.89 -5.86
C LEU A 193 -2.66 -3.09 -4.36
N MET A 194 -1.58 -2.48 -3.87
CA MET A 194 -1.15 -2.49 -2.48
C MET A 194 -1.00 -1.04 -2.00
N LYS A 195 -1.50 -0.78 -0.80
CA LYS A 195 -1.25 0.46 -0.06
C LYS A 195 -0.69 0.08 1.30
N GLN A 196 0.08 0.99 1.88
CA GLN A 196 0.54 0.82 3.25
C GLN A 196 0.64 2.18 3.91
N ASP A 197 0.20 2.24 5.17
CA ASP A 197 0.13 3.48 5.90
C ASP A 197 1.52 3.91 6.36
N VAL A 198 1.73 5.23 6.38
CA VAL A 198 3.01 5.88 6.68
C VAL A 198 2.83 6.62 7.99
N ILE A 199 3.31 6.01 9.07
CA ILE A 199 2.91 6.38 10.44
C ILE A 199 4.10 7.04 11.17
N PRO A 200 3.91 8.22 11.79
CA PRO A 200 4.98 8.87 12.54
C PRO A 200 5.46 8.00 13.71
N GLY A 201 6.76 7.73 13.78
CA GLY A 201 7.35 6.89 14.82
C GLY A 201 7.09 5.39 14.67
N HIS A 202 6.52 4.93 13.56
CA HIS A 202 6.37 3.51 13.24
C HIS A 202 6.75 3.22 11.79
N THR A 203 7.75 2.37 11.58
CA THR A 203 8.23 2.04 10.23
C THR A 203 7.52 0.82 9.68
N ASN A 204 6.68 1.06 8.68
CA ASN A 204 6.13 0.01 7.83
C ASN A 204 7.07 -0.29 6.66
N VAL A 205 7.10 -1.54 6.23
CA VAL A 205 7.92 -1.98 5.09
C VAL A 205 7.11 -2.93 4.23
N PHE A 206 7.28 -2.83 2.92
CA PHE A 206 6.82 -3.83 1.97
C PHE A 206 7.70 -3.84 0.71
N GLU A 207 7.60 -4.90 -0.09
CA GLU A 207 8.38 -5.09 -1.30
C GLU A 207 7.46 -5.20 -2.52
N VAL A 208 7.96 -4.71 -3.66
CA VAL A 208 7.33 -4.93 -4.96
C VAL A 208 8.39 -5.19 -6.02
N THR A 209 7.99 -5.91 -7.06
CA THR A 209 8.82 -6.10 -8.27
C THR A 209 8.09 -5.53 -9.48
N PRO A 210 8.39 -4.29 -9.91
CA PRO A 210 7.71 -3.67 -11.06
C PRO A 210 8.04 -4.41 -12.35
N ASN A 211 7.06 -4.88 -13.11
CA ASN A 211 7.28 -5.70 -14.31
C ASN A 211 6.89 -5.00 -15.63
N LYS A 212 6.33 -3.79 -15.57
CA LYS A 212 5.91 -3.01 -16.73
C LYS A 212 6.46 -1.59 -16.69
N GLU A 213 7.23 -1.22 -17.72
CA GLU A 213 7.71 0.16 -17.89
C GLU A 213 6.53 1.12 -18.15
N GLY A 214 6.66 2.36 -17.70
CA GLY A 214 5.64 3.38 -17.86
C GLY A 214 5.69 4.44 -16.78
N THR A 215 4.76 5.39 -16.85
CA THR A 215 4.52 6.36 -15.77
C THR A 215 3.14 6.10 -15.20
N PHE A 216 3.07 5.94 -13.89
CA PHE A 216 1.88 5.61 -13.12
C PHE A 216 1.63 6.69 -12.06
N MET A 217 0.40 6.73 -11.56
CA MET A 217 0.01 7.67 -10.51
C MET A 217 0.07 7.01 -9.14
N GLY A 218 0.63 7.74 -8.19
CA GLY A 218 0.54 7.48 -6.77
C GLY A 218 -0.22 8.60 -6.06
N LYS A 219 -0.83 8.27 -4.92
CA LYS A 219 -1.60 9.21 -4.12
C LYS A 219 -1.53 8.87 -2.64
N CYS A 220 -1.78 9.87 -1.80
CA CYS A 220 -2.09 9.66 -0.40
C CYS A 220 -3.48 9.01 -0.25
N ALA A 221 -3.57 7.97 0.58
CA ALA A 221 -4.80 7.22 0.80
C ALA A 221 -5.30 7.25 2.27
N GLU A 222 -4.75 8.13 3.09
CA GLU A 222 -5.16 8.36 4.48
C GLU A 222 -5.26 9.87 4.74
N LEU A 223 -6.32 10.32 5.43
CA LEU A 223 -6.61 11.74 5.59
C LEU A 223 -5.52 12.43 6.42
N CYS A 224 -4.80 13.38 5.81
CA CYS A 224 -3.61 14.02 6.39
C CYS A 224 -3.69 15.56 6.49
N GLY A 225 -4.89 16.12 6.36
CA GLY A 225 -5.17 17.55 6.52
C GLY A 225 -5.65 18.24 5.24
N VAL A 226 -5.52 19.57 5.19
CA VAL A 226 -6.21 20.43 4.22
C VAL A 226 -5.81 20.18 2.77
N ASP A 227 -4.54 19.81 2.52
CA ASP A 227 -4.01 19.53 1.18
C ASP A 227 -3.95 18.02 0.89
N HIS A 228 -4.68 17.17 1.63
CA HIS A 228 -4.69 15.71 1.46
C HIS A 228 -4.91 15.27 0.00
N SER A 229 -5.88 15.87 -0.69
CA SER A 229 -6.20 15.54 -2.09
C SER A 229 -5.11 15.93 -3.10
N ARG A 230 -4.17 16.78 -2.68
CA ARG A 230 -3.05 17.27 -3.51
C ARG A 230 -1.73 16.54 -3.23
N MET A 231 -1.72 15.60 -2.28
CA MET A 231 -0.57 14.72 -2.00
C MET A 231 -0.43 13.61 -3.04
N LEU A 232 -0.26 14.03 -4.28
CA LEU A 232 -0.06 13.18 -5.44
C LEU A 232 1.45 13.02 -5.70
N PHE A 233 1.81 11.91 -6.33
CA PHE A 233 3.15 11.67 -6.82
C PHE A 233 3.09 10.78 -8.06
N ASN A 234 4.20 10.71 -8.78
CA ASN A 234 4.33 9.92 -9.98
C ASN A 234 5.25 8.74 -9.70
N VAL A 235 5.02 7.62 -10.40
CA VAL A 235 5.91 6.46 -10.35
C VAL A 235 6.35 6.14 -11.76
N LYS A 236 7.64 6.26 -12.04
CA LYS A 236 8.21 6.00 -13.36
C LYS A 236 9.02 4.72 -13.32
N VAL A 237 8.48 3.68 -13.94
CA VAL A 237 9.16 2.39 -14.08
C VAL A 237 9.95 2.41 -15.39
N VAL A 238 11.26 2.17 -15.29
CA VAL A 238 12.21 2.25 -16.41
C VAL A 238 13.15 1.05 -16.41
N SER A 239 13.95 0.89 -17.47
CA SER A 239 15.02 -0.09 -17.48
C SER A 239 16.06 0.18 -16.37
N PRO A 240 16.72 -0.85 -15.82
CA PRO A 240 17.75 -0.68 -14.78
C PRO A 240 18.87 0.30 -15.17
N ALA A 241 19.24 0.34 -16.47
CA ALA A 241 20.22 1.30 -16.97
C ALA A 241 19.77 2.76 -16.83
N LYS A 242 18.51 3.06 -17.19
CA LYS A 242 17.92 4.40 -17.04
C LYS A 242 17.70 4.78 -15.58
N TYR A 243 17.38 3.80 -14.73
CA TYR A 243 17.28 4.03 -13.29
C TYR A 243 18.64 4.49 -12.72
N ARG A 244 19.73 3.77 -13.01
CA ARG A 244 21.08 4.17 -12.59
C ARG A 244 21.50 5.53 -13.13
N GLU A 245 21.17 5.84 -14.39
CA GLU A 245 21.42 7.15 -14.98
C GLU A 245 20.66 8.26 -14.22
N HIS A 246 19.39 8.03 -13.88
CA HIS A 246 18.60 8.97 -13.11
C HIS A 246 19.21 9.26 -11.73
N LEU A 247 19.69 8.24 -11.01
CA LEU A 247 20.36 8.43 -9.72
C LEU A 247 21.61 9.32 -9.85
N LYS A 248 22.41 9.14 -10.91
CA LYS A 248 23.57 10.00 -11.20
C LYS A 248 23.14 11.43 -11.52
N ASP A 249 22.03 11.61 -12.21
CA ASP A 249 21.51 12.95 -12.51
C ASP A 249 20.98 13.67 -11.27
N LEU A 250 20.37 12.97 -10.31
CA LEU A 250 20.04 13.55 -9.00
C LEU A 250 21.31 14.02 -8.28
N ALA A 251 22.36 13.21 -8.27
CA ALA A 251 23.64 13.59 -7.67
C ALA A 251 24.26 14.82 -8.36
N LYS A 252 24.26 14.90 -9.69
CA LYS A 252 24.73 16.08 -10.45
C LYS A 252 23.94 17.35 -10.13
N LYS A 253 22.66 17.23 -9.79
CA LYS A 253 21.82 18.36 -9.34
C LYS A 253 22.09 18.78 -7.90
N GLY A 254 23.00 18.11 -7.19
CA GLY A 254 23.30 18.35 -5.79
C GLY A 254 22.32 17.69 -4.82
N GLN A 255 21.43 16.81 -5.30
CA GLN A 255 20.48 16.06 -4.47
C GLN A 255 21.16 14.81 -3.87
N THR A 256 22.31 15.00 -3.23
CA THR A 256 23.12 13.93 -2.61
C THR A 256 22.74 13.74 -1.13
N GLY A 257 22.88 12.53 -0.61
CA GLY A 257 22.53 12.19 0.77
C GLY A 257 21.04 11.87 0.93
N TYR A 258 20.51 12.16 2.12
CA TYR A 258 19.14 11.83 2.50
C TYR A 258 18.40 13.03 3.06
N LEU A 259 17.10 13.09 2.81
CA LEU A 259 16.20 13.98 3.55
C LEU A 259 15.79 13.36 4.89
N PRO A 260 15.46 14.16 5.91
CA PRO A 260 15.01 13.65 7.21
C PRO A 260 13.86 12.65 7.07
N SER A 261 14.11 11.40 7.46
CA SER A 261 13.20 10.26 7.31
C SER A 261 11.96 10.36 8.20
N GLY A 262 12.03 11.01 9.36
CA GLY A 262 10.85 11.16 10.21
C GLY A 262 11.14 11.28 11.69
N ILE A 263 10.11 11.02 12.47
CA ILE A 263 10.20 10.92 13.93
C ILE A 263 10.77 9.55 14.27
N LYS A 264 11.84 9.53 15.08
CA LYS A 264 12.44 8.28 15.57
C LYS A 264 11.40 7.45 16.32
N GLN A 265 11.38 6.14 16.02
CA GLN A 265 10.65 5.18 16.83
C GLN A 265 11.28 5.20 18.23
N THR A 266 10.55 5.75 19.19
CA THR A 266 10.86 5.51 20.61
C THR A 266 10.41 4.07 20.92
N ASP A 267 11.08 3.44 21.87
CA ASP A 267 10.83 2.05 22.30
C ASP A 267 9.34 1.75 22.61
N HIS A 268 9.01 0.49 22.89
CA HIS A 268 7.66 -0.08 23.08
C HIS A 268 6.68 0.67 24.00
N ALA A 269 7.08 1.75 24.68
CA ALA A 269 6.24 2.52 25.59
C ALA A 269 6.17 4.01 25.20
N ARG A 270 5.09 4.40 24.52
CA ARG A 270 4.62 5.80 24.48
C ARG A 270 3.33 6.06 25.27
N ASN A 271 2.69 5.01 25.78
CA ASN A 271 1.53 5.11 26.69
C ASN A 271 1.88 4.74 28.15
N ALA A 272 3.16 4.58 28.49
CA ALA A 272 3.51 4.59 29.91
C ALA A 272 3.36 6.05 30.38
N GLU A 273 2.33 6.31 31.18
CA GLU A 273 2.25 7.53 31.99
C GLU A 273 3.54 7.64 32.80
N THR A 274 4.46 8.50 32.36
CA THR A 274 5.76 8.70 33.02
C THR A 274 5.68 9.74 34.13
N LYS A 275 4.49 10.18 34.53
CA LYS A 275 4.29 11.16 35.61
C LYS A 275 3.00 10.89 36.38
N ASN A 276 3.08 10.05 37.42
CA ASN A 276 2.29 10.23 38.62
C ASN A 276 3.20 10.91 39.66
N THR A 277 3.20 12.24 39.66
CA THR A 277 3.63 13.06 40.79
C THR A 277 2.41 13.56 41.51
#